data_AF-A0A812H9J1-F1
#
_entry.id   AF-A0A812H9J1-F1
#
_cell.length_a   1.000
_cell.length_b   1.000
_cell.length_c   1.000
_cell.angle_alpha   90.00
_cell.angle_beta   90.00
_cell.angle_gamma   90.00
#
_symmetry.space_group_name_H-M   'P 1'
#
loop_
_entity.id
_entity.type
_entity.pdbx_description
1 polymer ?
#
loop_
_entity_poly.entity_id
_entity_poly.type
_entity_poly.pdbx_seq_one_letter_code
_entity_poly.pdbx_strand_id
1 'polypeptide(L)'
;MPRMYRLLCLGCLPALCGSEALEPSNQKASKKKRRGPALRKIPARTFLMGGDELSGAPGTKQISLQAYAIDETPVTNSHFREFVKETKFKTDAERYGWSFVLNSSLSQAVLRESPQHIESAPHWVAVENAWWRHPEGRDSSLKDRWEDYPVVHISWTDANAYCEWAGKRLPTEAEWENAARGKRKESLYPWEDSDVPGKGRWKMNIWQGRFPFENLLEDGYHAISPVKAYPANSYGVFSTVGNVWEWTSDPFPGSRPEEEPQWTLKGGSFIDSPAGEFNHKATVVTRMGNTADSGSYNTGFRCASGKGGGGRKRPPDQKVLEKLAEEGGIEAVQEFLAKSGQSAQVFTPAELQKTREELRKQQDSSRSPEL
;
A
#
# COMPACT_ATOMS: atom_id res chain seq x y z
N MET A 1 -5.69 47.41 24.96
CA MET A 1 -6.36 47.30 23.64
C MET A 1 -5.28 47.09 22.58
N PRO A 2 -5.50 46.41 21.43
CA PRO A 2 -6.76 45.86 20.90
C PRO A 2 -7.27 44.52 21.49
N ARG A 3 -6.95 43.37 20.89
CA ARG A 3 -7.84 42.20 20.63
C ARG A 3 -7.00 40.89 20.57
N MET A 4 -7.53 39.67 20.76
CA MET A 4 -8.87 39.19 21.17
C MET A 4 -8.75 37.76 21.78
N TYR A 5 -9.70 37.37 22.64
CA TYR A 5 -9.94 35.99 23.13
C TYR A 5 -11.46 35.85 23.43
N ARG A 6 -12.00 34.62 23.40
CA ARG A 6 -13.42 34.18 23.45
C ARG A 6 -14.15 34.13 22.10
N LEU A 7 -15.16 33.27 21.89
CA LEU A 7 -15.51 31.92 22.41
C LEU A 7 -16.79 31.48 21.68
N LEU A 8 -17.10 30.18 21.58
CA LEU A 8 -18.45 29.67 21.90
C LEU A 8 -18.49 28.14 22.01
N CYS A 9 -18.50 27.65 23.25
CA CYS A 9 -19.04 26.35 23.61
C CYS A 9 -20.47 26.55 24.16
N LEU A 10 -21.34 25.57 23.93
CA LEU A 10 -22.62 25.34 24.60
C LEU A 10 -22.76 23.83 24.75
N GLY A 11 -23.01 23.21 25.91
CA GLY A 11 -23.05 23.70 27.30
C GLY A 11 -23.15 22.48 28.24
N CYS A 12 -22.66 22.58 29.48
CA CYS A 12 -22.61 21.44 30.42
C CYS A 12 -23.97 21.10 31.04
N LEU A 13 -24.14 19.82 31.42
CA LEU A 13 -24.84 19.41 32.64
C LEU A 13 -24.23 18.07 33.15
N PRO A 14 -23.91 17.92 34.45
CA PRO A 14 -23.28 16.71 35.00
C PRO A 14 -24.28 15.74 35.63
N ALA A 15 -24.00 14.44 35.61
CA ALA A 15 -24.73 13.43 36.38
C ALA A 15 -23.78 12.35 36.96
N LEU A 16 -23.52 12.50 38.26
CA LEU A 16 -23.41 11.48 39.31
C LEU A 16 -22.86 10.06 38.97
N CYS A 17 -21.72 9.77 39.62
CA CYS A 17 -21.47 8.60 40.50
C CYS A 17 -21.66 7.16 39.96
N GLY A 18 -20.59 6.36 40.05
CA GLY A 18 -20.64 4.91 39.80
C GLY A 18 -19.25 4.28 39.68
N SER A 19 -18.52 4.14 40.78
CA SER A 19 -17.25 3.40 40.80
C SER A 19 -17.49 1.92 41.07
N GLU A 20 -17.53 1.11 40.01
CA GLU A 20 -17.38 -0.35 40.13
C GLU A 20 -16.08 -0.81 39.47
N ALA A 21 -15.19 -1.37 40.28
CA ALA A 21 -13.97 -1.98 39.83
C ALA A 21 -14.28 -3.37 39.23
N LEU A 22 -14.30 -3.46 37.90
CA LEU A 22 -14.43 -4.74 37.21
C LEU A 22 -13.12 -5.52 37.32
N GLU A 23 -13.15 -6.66 38.02
CA GLU A 23 -12.03 -7.58 38.07
C GLU A 23 -11.65 -8.12 36.67
N PRO A 24 -10.35 -8.35 36.39
CA PRO A 24 -9.91 -8.82 35.08
C PRO A 24 -10.32 -10.29 34.86
N SER A 25 -11.44 -10.49 34.14
CA SER A 25 -11.90 -11.83 33.78
C SER A 25 -10.83 -12.59 32.97
N ASN A 26 -10.42 -13.75 33.48
CA ASN A 26 -9.33 -14.55 32.93
C ASN A 26 -9.77 -15.32 31.66
N GLN A 27 -9.94 -14.60 30.55
CA GLN A 27 -10.27 -15.20 29.27
C GLN A 27 -9.05 -15.90 28.66
N LYS A 28 -9.06 -17.24 28.74
CA LYS A 28 -8.13 -18.10 27.99
C LYS A 28 -8.15 -17.72 26.51
N ALA A 29 -7.05 -17.18 26.00
CA ALA A 29 -6.93 -16.76 24.61
C ALA A 29 -7.20 -17.94 23.66
N SER A 30 -8.37 -17.95 23.01
CA SER A 30 -8.64 -18.92 21.96
C SER A 30 -7.64 -18.68 20.82
N LYS A 31 -7.12 -19.78 20.24
CA LYS A 31 -6.22 -19.68 19.10
C LYS A 31 -6.99 -19.12 17.91
N LYS A 32 -6.96 -17.79 17.71
CA LYS A 32 -7.56 -17.11 16.55
C LYS A 32 -7.13 -17.87 15.28
N LYS A 33 -8.11 -18.43 14.56
CA LYS A 33 -7.89 -19.09 13.27
C LYS A 33 -7.21 -18.09 12.35
N ARG A 34 -6.04 -18.45 11.79
CA ARG A 34 -5.37 -17.59 10.80
C ARG A 34 -6.23 -17.53 9.54
N ARG A 35 -6.51 -16.32 9.07
CA ARG A 35 -7.36 -16.02 7.91
C ARG A 35 -6.50 -15.58 6.73
N GLY A 36 -7.04 -15.67 5.51
CA GLY A 36 -6.31 -15.31 4.30
C GLY A 36 -5.23 -16.32 3.89
N PRO A 37 -4.39 -15.96 2.90
CA PRO A 37 -3.33 -16.83 2.40
C PRO A 37 -2.33 -17.30 3.47
N ALA A 38 -1.61 -18.38 3.16
CA ALA A 38 -0.59 -18.94 4.04
C ALA A 38 0.62 -18.01 4.18
N LEU A 39 1.08 -17.83 5.42
CA LEU A 39 2.22 -16.96 5.74
C LEU A 39 3.56 -17.67 5.52
N ARG A 40 4.42 -17.12 4.65
CA ARG A 40 5.84 -17.48 4.50
C ARG A 40 6.68 -16.72 5.53
N LYS A 41 7.51 -17.45 6.27
CA LYS A 41 8.47 -16.85 7.22
C LYS A 41 9.68 -16.30 6.45
N ILE A 42 9.96 -15.01 6.62
CA ILE A 42 11.13 -14.36 6.03
C ILE A 42 12.15 -14.09 7.15
N PRO A 43 13.40 -14.57 7.02
CA PRO A 43 14.42 -14.38 8.06
C PRO A 43 14.82 -12.91 8.16
N ALA A 44 15.32 -12.52 9.34
CA ALA A 44 15.98 -11.23 9.51
C ALA A 44 17.18 -11.14 8.58
N ARG A 45 17.33 -10.03 7.84
CA ARG A 45 18.51 -9.76 7.01
C ARG A 45 18.68 -8.28 6.72
N THR A 46 19.91 -7.91 6.39
CA THR A 46 20.22 -6.66 5.73
C THR A 46 20.31 -6.87 4.22
N PHE A 47 19.66 -6.02 3.44
CA PHE A 47 19.66 -6.10 1.97
C PHE A 47 19.74 -4.71 1.34
N LEU A 48 20.04 -4.67 0.03
CA LEU A 48 19.97 -3.46 -0.77
C LEU A 48 18.58 -3.38 -1.40
N MET A 49 17.80 -2.40 -0.94
CA MET A 49 16.51 -2.00 -1.50
C MET A 49 16.73 -1.01 -2.64
N GLY A 50 15.85 -1.00 -3.65
CA GLY A 50 16.00 -0.21 -4.85
C GLY A 50 16.99 -0.82 -5.86
N GLY A 51 17.41 -0.03 -6.84
CA GLY A 51 18.22 -0.48 -7.97
C GLY A 51 18.94 0.69 -8.62
N ASP A 52 19.52 0.46 -9.79
CA ASP A 52 20.10 1.52 -10.62
C ASP A 52 19.02 2.29 -11.41
N GLU A 53 19.41 3.36 -12.08
CA GLU A 53 18.49 4.14 -12.93
C GLU A 53 17.93 3.31 -14.09
N LEU A 54 18.67 2.31 -14.59
CA LEU A 54 18.25 1.36 -15.64
C LEU A 54 17.11 0.42 -15.19
N SER A 55 16.92 0.26 -13.87
CA SER A 55 15.80 -0.43 -13.26
C SER A 55 14.57 0.47 -13.00
N GLY A 56 14.69 1.78 -13.25
CA GLY A 56 13.66 2.77 -12.92
C GLY A 56 13.61 3.15 -11.43
N ALA A 57 14.62 2.76 -10.65
CA ALA A 57 14.74 3.12 -9.24
C ALA A 57 15.68 4.33 -9.05
N PRO A 58 15.44 5.20 -8.06
CA PRO A 58 16.25 6.40 -7.80
C PRO A 58 17.58 6.09 -7.06
N GLY A 59 18.13 4.88 -7.22
CA GLY A 59 19.29 4.38 -6.48
C GLY A 59 18.98 3.28 -5.47
N THR A 60 20.04 2.78 -4.82
CA THR A 60 19.96 1.72 -3.81
C THR A 60 20.13 2.25 -2.39
N LYS A 61 19.53 1.56 -1.41
CA LYS A 61 19.68 1.86 0.02
C LYS A 61 19.78 0.57 0.82
N GLN A 62 20.76 0.52 1.74
CA GLN A 62 20.88 -0.59 2.67
C GLN A 62 19.77 -0.51 3.76
N ILE A 63 18.98 -1.58 3.88
CA ILE A 63 17.89 -1.70 4.87
C ILE A 63 18.07 -2.98 5.68
N SER A 64 18.00 -2.87 7.00
CA SER A 64 18.00 -3.99 7.93
C SER A 64 16.58 -4.32 8.39
N LEU A 65 16.15 -5.56 8.13
CA LEU A 65 14.84 -6.07 8.50
C LEU A 65 14.95 -7.11 9.61
N GLN A 66 14.05 -7.01 10.60
CA GLN A 66 13.80 -8.09 11.56
C GLN A 66 12.99 -9.20 10.87
N ALA A 67 13.00 -10.41 11.45
CA ALA A 67 12.21 -11.51 10.93
C ALA A 67 10.70 -11.18 10.98
N TYR A 68 9.99 -11.55 9.91
CA TYR A 68 8.56 -11.32 9.74
C TYR A 68 7.95 -12.48 8.96
N ALA A 69 6.65 -12.40 8.70
CA ALA A 69 6.01 -13.28 7.74
C ALA A 69 5.15 -12.48 6.76
N ILE A 70 5.02 -12.98 5.53
CA ILE A 70 4.24 -12.36 4.46
C ILE A 70 3.39 -13.42 3.75
N ASP A 71 2.23 -13.02 3.25
CA ASP A 71 1.32 -13.91 2.54
C ASP A 71 1.97 -14.44 1.26
N GLU A 72 1.87 -15.76 1.04
CA GLU A 72 2.49 -16.44 -0.10
C GLU A 72 1.94 -15.92 -1.44
N THR A 73 0.72 -15.40 -1.46
CA THR A 73 0.03 -14.85 -2.62
C THR A 73 -0.62 -13.50 -2.28
N PRO A 74 -1.05 -12.72 -3.28
CA PRO A 74 -2.14 -11.76 -3.09
C PRO A 74 -3.35 -12.40 -2.38
N VAL A 75 -4.15 -11.56 -1.72
CA VAL A 75 -5.47 -11.97 -1.20
C VAL A 75 -6.38 -12.32 -2.38
N THR A 76 -7.07 -13.45 -2.31
CA THR A 76 -7.97 -13.92 -3.37
C THR A 76 -9.43 -13.53 -3.10
N ASN A 77 -10.26 -13.64 -4.13
CA ASN A 77 -11.70 -13.36 -4.03
C ASN A 77 -12.41 -14.18 -2.95
N SER A 78 -12.05 -15.45 -2.73
CA SER A 78 -12.65 -16.31 -1.71
C SER A 78 -12.24 -15.89 -0.29
N HIS A 79 -10.98 -15.49 -0.11
CA HIS A 79 -10.50 -14.90 1.14
C HIS A 79 -11.21 -13.57 1.45
N PHE A 80 -11.34 -12.67 0.48
CA PHE A 80 -12.05 -11.39 0.67
C PHE A 80 -13.56 -11.57 0.90
N ARG A 81 -14.17 -12.60 0.29
CA ARG A 81 -15.54 -13.02 0.57
C ARG A 81 -15.74 -13.44 2.03
N GLU A 82 -14.78 -14.11 2.66
CA GLU A 82 -14.88 -14.44 4.10
C GLU A 82 -14.95 -13.18 4.96
N PHE A 83 -14.09 -12.19 4.67
CA PHE A 83 -14.09 -10.89 5.34
C PHE A 83 -15.46 -10.21 5.21
N VAL A 84 -15.90 -9.92 3.97
CA VAL A 84 -17.18 -9.24 3.71
C VAL A 84 -18.37 -10.00 4.29
N LYS A 85 -18.37 -11.34 4.26
CA LYS A 85 -19.45 -12.16 4.84
C LYS A 85 -19.59 -11.97 6.35
N GLU A 86 -18.47 -11.86 7.08
CA GLU A 86 -18.46 -11.70 8.53
C GLU A 86 -18.68 -10.25 8.98
N THR A 87 -18.00 -9.29 8.35
CA THR A 87 -17.99 -7.88 8.79
C THR A 87 -19.07 -7.03 8.14
N LYS A 88 -19.72 -7.52 7.09
CA LYS A 88 -20.62 -6.74 6.20
C LYS A 88 -19.93 -5.53 5.58
N PHE A 89 -18.60 -5.60 5.46
CA PHE A 89 -17.79 -4.52 4.89
C PHE A 89 -18.19 -4.23 3.44
N LYS A 90 -18.27 -2.94 3.12
CA LYS A 90 -18.57 -2.39 1.80
C LYS A 90 -17.32 -1.63 1.34
N THR A 91 -16.74 -1.96 0.19
CA THR A 91 -15.48 -1.35 -0.28
C THR A 91 -15.65 0.12 -0.67
N ASP A 92 -14.54 0.86 -0.83
CA ASP A 92 -14.60 2.25 -1.32
C ASP A 92 -15.22 2.32 -2.73
N ALA A 93 -14.85 1.40 -3.63
CA ALA A 93 -15.50 1.26 -4.94
C ALA A 93 -17.02 1.01 -4.84
N GLU A 94 -17.48 0.17 -3.89
CA GLU A 94 -18.91 -0.03 -3.65
C GLU A 94 -19.58 1.24 -3.04
N ARG A 95 -18.84 2.06 -2.26
CA ARG A 95 -19.34 3.33 -1.66
C ARG A 95 -19.48 4.42 -2.71
N TYR A 96 -18.48 4.59 -3.57
CA TYR A 96 -18.51 5.53 -4.69
C TYR A 96 -19.46 5.08 -5.81
N GLY A 97 -19.68 3.77 -5.94
CA GLY A 97 -20.58 3.19 -6.94
C GLY A 97 -19.91 2.92 -8.30
N TRP A 98 -18.60 3.12 -8.41
CA TRP A 98 -17.83 2.95 -9.64
C TRP A 98 -16.35 2.66 -9.33
N SER A 99 -15.61 2.20 -10.33
CA SER A 99 -14.16 2.01 -10.29
C SER A 99 -13.56 2.02 -11.69
N PHE A 100 -12.23 2.07 -11.81
CA PHE A 100 -11.53 2.04 -13.09
C PHE A 100 -11.33 0.62 -13.63
N VAL A 101 -11.72 0.42 -14.89
CA VAL A 101 -11.54 -0.82 -15.66
C VAL A 101 -10.82 -0.52 -16.97
N LEU A 102 -10.00 -1.47 -17.45
CA LEU A 102 -9.34 -1.35 -18.76
C LEU A 102 -10.36 -1.57 -19.88
N ASN A 103 -10.41 -0.67 -20.87
CA ASN A 103 -11.33 -0.69 -22.01
C ASN A 103 -11.38 -2.06 -22.71
N SER A 104 -10.22 -2.70 -22.99
CA SER A 104 -10.18 -4.01 -23.65
C SER A 104 -10.81 -5.16 -22.85
N SER A 105 -11.07 -4.96 -21.55
CA SER A 105 -11.73 -5.94 -20.68
C SER A 105 -13.26 -5.74 -20.59
N LEU A 106 -13.80 -4.67 -21.20
CA LEU A 106 -15.21 -4.35 -21.16
C LEU A 106 -16.01 -4.97 -22.31
N SER A 107 -17.26 -5.31 -22.03
CA SER A 107 -18.21 -5.60 -23.09
C SER A 107 -18.55 -4.33 -23.87
N GLN A 108 -18.92 -4.48 -25.14
CA GLN A 108 -19.41 -3.38 -25.98
C GLN A 108 -20.70 -2.74 -25.43
N ALA A 109 -21.41 -3.38 -24.50
CA ALA A 109 -22.54 -2.76 -23.82
C ALA A 109 -22.05 -1.78 -22.73
N VAL A 110 -21.20 -2.25 -21.80
CA VAL A 110 -20.68 -1.43 -20.70
C VAL A 110 -19.84 -0.27 -21.20
N LEU A 111 -19.00 -0.48 -22.22
CA LEU A 111 -18.15 0.57 -22.80
C LEU A 111 -18.97 1.74 -23.38
N ARG A 112 -20.12 1.47 -24.02
CA ARG A 112 -20.98 2.51 -24.60
C ARG A 112 -21.75 3.31 -23.54
N GLU A 113 -21.91 2.77 -22.34
CA GLU A 113 -22.57 3.43 -21.22
C GLU A 113 -21.59 4.17 -20.31
N SER A 114 -20.28 3.94 -20.47
CA SER A 114 -19.23 4.49 -19.62
C SER A 114 -18.32 5.46 -20.42
N PRO A 115 -18.80 6.68 -20.76
CA PRO A 115 -18.06 7.62 -21.62
C PRO A 115 -16.91 8.35 -20.90
N GLN A 116 -16.72 8.10 -19.60
CA GLN A 116 -15.71 8.79 -18.80
C GLN A 116 -14.39 8.01 -18.81
N HIS A 117 -13.33 8.72 -19.20
CA HIS A 117 -11.97 8.20 -19.31
C HIS A 117 -10.99 9.11 -18.58
N ILE A 118 -9.87 8.55 -18.13
CA ILE A 118 -8.76 9.38 -17.62
C ILE A 118 -8.07 10.03 -18.84
N GLU A 119 -8.03 11.36 -18.92
CA GLU A 119 -7.46 12.08 -20.07
C GLU A 119 -6.00 11.68 -20.38
N SER A 120 -5.17 11.55 -19.34
CA SER A 120 -3.78 11.11 -19.44
C SER A 120 -3.61 9.60 -19.68
N ALA A 121 -4.66 8.81 -19.53
CA ALA A 121 -4.63 7.35 -19.67
C ALA A 121 -5.99 6.81 -20.19
N PRO A 122 -6.39 7.13 -21.45
CA PRO A 122 -7.76 6.95 -21.93
C PRO A 122 -8.20 5.48 -22.10
N HIS A 123 -7.28 4.53 -21.93
CA HIS A 123 -7.58 3.11 -21.83
C HIS A 123 -8.25 2.74 -20.50
N TRP A 124 -8.15 3.58 -19.46
CA TRP A 124 -8.92 3.46 -18.23
C TRP A 124 -10.28 4.12 -18.38
N VAL A 125 -11.33 3.35 -18.08
CA VAL A 125 -12.73 3.75 -18.14
C VAL A 125 -13.28 3.78 -16.71
N ALA A 126 -13.95 4.85 -16.32
CA ALA A 126 -14.70 4.89 -15.06
C ALA A 126 -16.04 4.17 -15.27
N VAL A 127 -16.21 3.00 -14.66
CA VAL A 127 -17.34 2.10 -14.90
C VAL A 127 -18.23 2.02 -13.68
N GLU A 128 -19.50 2.38 -13.86
CA GLU A 128 -20.52 2.21 -12.83
C GLU A 128 -20.70 0.73 -12.46
N ASN A 129 -20.83 0.49 -11.15
CA ASN A 129 -20.94 -0.83 -10.55
C ASN A 129 -19.74 -1.76 -10.80
N ALA A 130 -18.59 -1.23 -11.21
CA ALA A 130 -17.33 -1.96 -11.16
C ALA A 130 -16.77 -1.97 -9.74
N TRP A 131 -16.68 -3.16 -9.15
CA TRP A 131 -16.04 -3.41 -7.84
C TRP A 131 -15.70 -4.90 -7.72
N TRP A 132 -15.11 -5.33 -6.61
CA TRP A 132 -14.53 -6.67 -6.41
C TRP A 132 -15.42 -7.88 -6.80
N ARG A 133 -16.76 -7.78 -6.79
CA ARG A 133 -17.70 -8.85 -7.21
C ARG A 133 -18.09 -8.81 -8.68
N HIS A 134 -17.96 -7.65 -9.30
CA HIS A 134 -18.34 -7.31 -10.67
C HIS A 134 -17.17 -6.52 -11.31
N PRO A 135 -15.99 -7.14 -11.49
CA PRO A 135 -14.77 -6.38 -11.74
C PRO A 135 -14.68 -5.76 -13.16
N GLU A 136 -15.53 -6.18 -14.09
CA GLU A 136 -15.70 -5.49 -15.39
C GLU A 136 -17.04 -4.72 -15.49
N GLY A 137 -17.72 -4.50 -14.37
CA GLY A 137 -19.03 -3.84 -14.30
C GLY A 137 -20.21 -4.81 -14.37
N ARG A 138 -21.42 -4.28 -14.63
CA ARG A 138 -22.72 -4.94 -14.36
C ARG A 138 -22.95 -6.34 -14.96
N ASP A 139 -22.32 -6.66 -16.08
CA ASP A 139 -22.47 -7.94 -16.79
C ASP A 139 -21.40 -8.98 -16.42
N SER A 140 -20.44 -8.59 -15.59
CA SER A 140 -19.40 -9.46 -15.07
C SER A 140 -19.77 -10.17 -13.76
N SER A 141 -19.01 -11.20 -13.42
CA SER A 141 -19.06 -11.84 -12.11
C SER A 141 -17.76 -12.57 -11.77
N LEU A 142 -17.62 -12.98 -10.52
CA LEU A 142 -16.53 -13.85 -10.05
C LEU A 142 -16.72 -15.34 -10.39
N LYS A 143 -17.63 -15.69 -11.31
CA LYS A 143 -17.73 -17.06 -11.82
C LYS A 143 -16.36 -17.50 -12.36
N ASP A 144 -15.96 -18.70 -11.99
CA ASP A 144 -14.68 -19.32 -12.34
C ASP A 144 -13.43 -18.53 -11.86
N ARG A 145 -13.61 -17.51 -11.01
CA ARG A 145 -12.56 -16.63 -10.45
C ARG A 145 -12.60 -16.49 -8.92
N TRP A 146 -13.33 -17.37 -8.23
CA TRP A 146 -13.52 -17.27 -6.78
C TRP A 146 -12.28 -17.64 -5.98
N GLU A 147 -11.65 -18.78 -6.23
CA GLU A 147 -10.74 -19.37 -5.24
C GLU A 147 -9.30 -18.88 -5.36
N ASP A 148 -8.80 -18.72 -6.58
CA ASP A 148 -7.39 -18.52 -6.90
C ASP A 148 -7.08 -17.22 -7.67
N TYR A 149 -8.06 -16.40 -8.04
CA TYR A 149 -7.79 -15.07 -8.61
C TYR A 149 -7.64 -14.00 -7.51
N PRO A 150 -6.76 -13.00 -7.71
CA PRO A 150 -6.61 -11.89 -6.78
C PRO A 150 -7.92 -11.11 -6.66
N VAL A 151 -8.18 -10.56 -5.48
CA VAL A 151 -9.22 -9.54 -5.31
C VAL A 151 -8.72 -8.20 -5.83
N VAL A 152 -9.58 -7.50 -6.57
CA VAL A 152 -9.28 -6.22 -7.26
C VAL A 152 -10.35 -5.16 -6.99
N HIS A 153 -10.11 -3.91 -7.43
CA HIS A 153 -10.86 -2.71 -7.00
C HIS A 153 -10.75 -2.44 -5.50
N ILE A 154 -9.63 -2.82 -4.89
CA ILE A 154 -9.39 -2.68 -3.47
C ILE A 154 -8.54 -1.43 -3.21
N SER A 155 -9.08 -0.52 -2.41
CA SER A 155 -8.36 0.67 -1.95
C SER A 155 -7.31 0.33 -0.89
N TRP A 156 -6.40 1.27 -0.59
CA TRP A 156 -5.47 1.10 0.54
C TRP A 156 -6.24 0.91 1.85
N THR A 157 -7.34 1.67 2.03
CA THR A 157 -8.23 1.60 3.20
C THR A 157 -8.88 0.22 3.33
N ASP A 158 -9.42 -0.30 2.23
CA ASP A 158 -10.04 -1.63 2.15
C ASP A 158 -9.02 -2.75 2.43
N ALA A 159 -7.82 -2.64 1.86
CA ALA A 159 -6.72 -3.57 2.05
C ALA A 159 -6.25 -3.60 3.51
N ASN A 160 -6.11 -2.43 4.14
CA ASN A 160 -5.73 -2.33 5.55
C ASN A 160 -6.81 -2.91 6.47
N ALA A 161 -8.09 -2.59 6.24
CA ALA A 161 -9.21 -3.13 7.01
C ALA A 161 -9.30 -4.66 6.94
N TYR A 162 -9.08 -5.25 5.76
CA TYR A 162 -8.98 -6.70 5.61
C TYR A 162 -7.80 -7.28 6.41
N CYS A 163 -6.60 -6.69 6.30
CA CYS A 163 -5.42 -7.23 6.98
C CYS A 163 -5.59 -7.17 8.52
N GLU A 164 -6.18 -6.11 9.06
CA GLU A 164 -6.51 -6.00 10.48
C GLU A 164 -7.50 -7.08 10.94
N TRP A 165 -8.60 -7.29 10.21
CA TRP A 165 -9.55 -8.39 10.47
C TRP A 165 -8.87 -9.77 10.42
N ALA A 166 -7.92 -9.96 9.50
CA ALA A 166 -7.16 -11.19 9.36
C ALA A 166 -6.13 -11.42 10.50
N GLY A 167 -5.94 -10.45 11.41
CA GLY A 167 -4.90 -10.50 12.44
C GLY A 167 -3.49 -10.29 11.88
N LYS A 168 -3.40 -9.51 10.80
CA LYS A 168 -2.21 -9.18 10.01
C LYS A 168 -2.11 -7.64 9.89
N ARG A 169 -1.25 -7.16 8.99
CA ARG A 169 -1.13 -5.76 8.55
C ARG A 169 -0.71 -5.73 7.07
N LEU A 170 -0.67 -4.58 6.42
CA LEU A 170 0.05 -4.46 5.15
C LEU A 170 1.57 -4.63 5.36
N PRO A 171 2.33 -5.15 4.38
CA PRO A 171 3.79 -5.16 4.41
C PRO A 171 4.33 -3.72 4.30
N THR A 172 5.51 -3.47 4.87
CA THR A 172 6.27 -2.25 4.49
C THR A 172 6.79 -2.39 3.07
N GLU A 173 7.10 -1.28 2.40
CA GLU A 173 7.70 -1.35 1.05
C GLU A 173 9.00 -2.18 1.05
N ALA A 174 9.82 -2.00 2.08
CA ALA A 174 11.07 -2.75 2.26
C ALA A 174 10.82 -4.25 2.52
N GLU A 175 9.81 -4.61 3.30
CA GLU A 175 9.41 -6.01 3.51
C GLU A 175 8.87 -6.65 2.24
N TRP A 176 8.04 -5.93 1.49
CA TRP A 176 7.48 -6.41 0.24
C TRP A 176 8.61 -6.71 -0.77
N GLU A 177 9.54 -5.77 -0.95
CA GLU A 177 10.62 -5.92 -1.92
C GLU A 177 11.64 -6.99 -1.48
N ASN A 178 11.94 -7.06 -0.19
CA ASN A 178 12.76 -8.12 0.39
C ASN A 178 12.14 -9.51 0.19
N ALA A 179 10.81 -9.63 0.32
CA ALA A 179 10.09 -10.86 0.05
C ALA A 179 10.13 -11.21 -1.45
N ALA A 180 9.92 -10.23 -2.34
CA ALA A 180 9.93 -10.40 -3.79
C ALA A 180 11.29 -10.86 -4.35
N ARG A 181 12.40 -10.29 -3.86
CA ARG A 181 13.79 -10.70 -4.20
C ARG A 181 14.15 -12.14 -3.78
N GLY A 182 13.37 -12.77 -2.92
CA GLY A 182 13.71 -14.08 -2.38
C GLY A 182 15.04 -14.05 -1.60
N LYS A 183 15.75 -15.19 -1.59
CA LYS A 183 17.06 -15.33 -0.93
C LYS A 183 18.20 -14.50 -1.57
N ARG A 184 17.97 -13.81 -2.69
CA ARG A 184 19.00 -13.03 -3.40
C ARG A 184 19.22 -11.66 -2.76
N LYS A 185 20.48 -11.18 -2.81
CA LYS A 185 20.85 -9.82 -2.35
C LYS A 185 20.38 -8.77 -3.35
N GLU A 186 20.73 -8.99 -4.62
CA GLU A 186 20.40 -8.13 -5.76
C GLU A 186 19.76 -9.00 -6.85
N SER A 187 18.60 -8.58 -7.35
CA SER A 187 17.92 -9.16 -8.51
C SER A 187 16.74 -8.27 -8.90
N LEU A 188 16.54 -7.99 -10.18
CA LEU A 188 15.37 -7.24 -10.66
C LEU A 188 14.08 -8.06 -10.69
N TYR A 189 14.18 -9.39 -10.76
CA TYR A 189 13.03 -10.30 -10.86
C TYR A 189 12.97 -11.31 -9.69
N PRO A 190 11.78 -11.89 -9.41
CA PRO A 190 11.61 -12.91 -8.38
C PRO A 190 12.30 -14.26 -8.69
N TRP A 191 12.58 -14.58 -9.95
CA TRP A 191 13.28 -15.79 -10.40
C TRP A 191 14.79 -15.60 -10.59
N GLU A 192 15.51 -16.69 -10.86
CA GLU A 192 16.99 -16.71 -10.87
C GLU A 192 17.61 -16.15 -12.15
N ASP A 193 16.95 -16.33 -13.30
CA ASP A 193 17.38 -15.75 -14.57
C ASP A 193 17.34 -14.21 -14.52
N SER A 194 18.35 -13.55 -15.10
CA SER A 194 18.46 -12.09 -15.15
C SER A 194 17.43 -11.42 -16.06
N ASP A 195 16.88 -12.18 -17.02
CA ASP A 195 16.10 -11.64 -18.13
C ASP A 195 14.61 -11.90 -17.93
N VAL A 196 13.78 -11.09 -18.62
CA VAL A 196 12.35 -11.39 -18.78
C VAL A 196 12.22 -12.63 -19.66
N PRO A 197 11.51 -13.69 -19.23
CA PRO A 197 11.34 -14.90 -20.02
C PRO A 197 10.40 -14.71 -21.23
N GLY A 198 10.93 -14.21 -22.34
CA GLY A 198 10.18 -14.11 -23.60
C GLY A 198 9.97 -15.45 -24.32
N LYS A 199 8.98 -15.48 -25.22
CA LYS A 199 8.60 -16.61 -26.10
C LYS A 199 8.22 -17.88 -25.34
N GLY A 200 7.00 -17.91 -24.79
CA GLY A 200 6.39 -19.10 -24.19
C GLY A 200 7.04 -19.61 -22.90
N ARG A 201 7.84 -18.77 -22.22
CA ARG A 201 8.50 -19.10 -20.95
C ARG A 201 8.14 -18.14 -19.81
N TRP A 202 7.15 -17.29 -20.02
CA TRP A 202 6.72 -16.21 -19.13
C TRP A 202 6.56 -16.68 -17.67
N LYS A 203 7.07 -15.87 -16.73
CA LYS A 203 7.05 -16.14 -15.27
C LYS A 203 6.25 -15.09 -14.48
N MET A 204 5.52 -14.23 -15.19
CA MET A 204 4.61 -13.23 -14.67
C MET A 204 3.53 -12.95 -15.72
N ASN A 205 2.38 -12.48 -15.26
CA ASN A 205 1.30 -11.96 -16.08
C ASN A 205 1.55 -10.48 -16.34
N ILE A 206 1.68 -10.07 -17.59
CA ILE A 206 2.07 -8.73 -18.03
C ILE A 206 1.54 -8.48 -19.45
N TRP A 207 1.70 -7.28 -20.01
CA TRP A 207 1.26 -7.05 -21.39
C TRP A 207 2.33 -7.46 -22.40
N GLN A 208 1.93 -8.13 -23.49
CA GLN A 208 2.77 -8.37 -24.67
C GLN A 208 2.12 -7.77 -25.91
N GLY A 209 2.89 -7.07 -26.75
CA GLY A 209 2.37 -6.44 -27.97
C GLY A 209 2.07 -4.94 -27.83
N ARG A 210 1.31 -4.38 -28.77
CA ARG A 210 1.10 -2.93 -28.88
C ARG A 210 -0.01 -2.43 -27.95
N PHE A 211 0.34 -2.13 -26.71
CA PHE A 211 -0.55 -1.48 -25.74
C PHE A 211 -1.11 -0.14 -26.28
N PRO A 212 -2.36 0.24 -25.97
CA PRO A 212 -3.44 -0.56 -25.36
C PRO A 212 -4.28 -1.35 -26.39
N PHE A 213 -3.82 -1.46 -27.64
CA PHE A 213 -4.63 -1.93 -28.78
C PHE A 213 -4.56 -3.44 -29.02
N GLU A 214 -3.45 -4.07 -28.65
CA GLU A 214 -3.17 -5.49 -28.93
C GLU A 214 -2.40 -6.10 -27.75
N ASN A 215 -3.03 -7.08 -27.08
CA ASN A 215 -2.36 -8.01 -26.17
C ASN A 215 -2.20 -9.35 -26.89
N LEU A 216 -0.97 -9.83 -27.03
CA LEU A 216 -0.62 -11.07 -27.73
C LEU A 216 -0.90 -12.34 -26.91
N LEU A 217 -1.17 -12.20 -25.61
CA LEU A 217 -1.51 -13.31 -24.70
C LEU A 217 -0.42 -14.41 -24.63
N GLU A 218 0.85 -14.05 -24.85
CA GLU A 218 1.96 -15.02 -24.83
C GLU A 218 2.16 -15.68 -23.46
N ASP A 219 1.78 -14.99 -22.39
CA ASP A 219 1.81 -15.50 -21.01
C ASP A 219 0.55 -16.31 -20.63
N GLY A 220 -0.49 -16.25 -21.46
CA GLY A 220 -1.75 -16.97 -21.30
C GLY A 220 -2.93 -16.15 -20.73
N TYR A 221 -2.75 -14.87 -20.39
CA TYR A 221 -3.80 -14.05 -19.74
C TYR A 221 -4.01 -12.68 -20.38
N HIS A 222 -5.27 -12.31 -20.60
CA HIS A 222 -5.63 -10.98 -21.13
C HIS A 222 -5.69 -9.90 -20.04
N ALA A 223 -6.08 -10.31 -18.83
CA ALA A 223 -6.26 -9.46 -17.67
C ALA A 223 -5.63 -10.15 -16.45
N ILE A 224 -6.22 -10.04 -15.25
CA ILE A 224 -5.74 -10.78 -14.07
C ILE A 224 -5.66 -12.30 -14.29
N SER A 225 -4.72 -12.94 -13.59
CA SER A 225 -4.44 -14.37 -13.63
C SER A 225 -4.53 -14.99 -12.23
N PRO A 226 -4.64 -16.34 -12.09
CA PRO A 226 -4.53 -17.02 -10.81
C PRO A 226 -3.24 -16.64 -10.05
N VAL A 227 -3.33 -16.49 -8.74
CA VAL A 227 -2.26 -16.05 -7.85
C VAL A 227 -1.10 -17.05 -7.70
N LYS A 228 -1.20 -18.22 -8.36
CA LYS A 228 -0.15 -19.25 -8.47
C LYS A 228 0.06 -19.72 -9.91
N ALA A 229 -0.35 -18.92 -10.91
CA ALA A 229 -0.18 -19.26 -12.34
C ALA A 229 1.31 -19.45 -12.74
N TYR A 230 2.23 -18.78 -12.04
CA TYR A 230 3.67 -18.82 -12.31
C TYR A 230 4.47 -19.30 -11.09
N PRO A 231 5.73 -19.73 -11.26
CA PRO A 231 6.55 -20.23 -10.16
C PRO A 231 6.75 -19.22 -9.02
N ALA A 232 6.75 -19.72 -7.79
CA ALA A 232 7.17 -18.92 -6.63
C ALA A 232 8.68 -18.63 -6.66
N ASN A 233 9.08 -17.57 -5.96
CA ASN A 233 10.48 -17.32 -5.67
C ASN A 233 11.05 -18.25 -4.57
N SER A 234 12.32 -18.07 -4.22
CA SER A 234 13.04 -18.91 -3.25
C SER A 234 12.60 -18.77 -1.77
N TYR A 235 11.59 -17.95 -1.47
CA TYR A 235 10.86 -17.94 -0.19
C TYR A 235 9.45 -18.59 -0.27
N GLY A 236 9.04 -19.08 -1.45
CA GLY A 236 7.70 -19.62 -1.67
C GLY A 236 6.63 -18.55 -1.80
N VAL A 237 7.02 -17.35 -2.28
CA VAL A 237 6.13 -16.20 -2.54
C VAL A 237 5.88 -16.11 -4.04
N PHE A 238 4.60 -16.06 -4.44
CA PHE A 238 4.09 -16.05 -5.81
C PHE A 238 3.65 -14.66 -6.25
N SER A 239 3.61 -14.43 -7.57
CA SER A 239 3.00 -13.26 -8.23
C SER A 239 3.33 -11.92 -7.55
N THR A 240 4.61 -11.66 -7.28
CA THR A 240 5.09 -10.37 -6.75
C THR A 240 5.43 -9.38 -7.86
N VAL A 241 5.59 -9.80 -9.10
CA VAL A 241 5.78 -8.89 -10.24
C VAL A 241 4.75 -9.25 -11.30
N GLY A 242 4.11 -8.23 -11.86
CA GLY A 242 2.96 -8.39 -12.74
C GLY A 242 1.70 -8.88 -12.02
N ASN A 243 0.70 -9.29 -12.80
CA ASN A 243 -0.67 -9.61 -12.38
C ASN A 243 -1.41 -8.38 -11.81
N VAL A 244 -1.19 -8.02 -10.54
CA VAL A 244 -1.82 -6.85 -9.89
C VAL A 244 -0.80 -6.06 -9.10
N TRP A 245 -0.95 -4.73 -9.11
CA TRP A 245 -0.26 -3.86 -8.17
C TRP A 245 -0.67 -4.20 -6.74
N GLU A 246 0.28 -4.10 -5.82
CA GLU A 246 0.03 -4.44 -4.41
C GLU A 246 0.28 -3.27 -3.46
N TRP A 247 -0.71 -2.99 -2.61
CA TRP A 247 -0.58 -2.01 -1.52
C TRP A 247 0.46 -2.38 -0.47
N THR A 248 1.21 -1.36 -0.04
CA THR A 248 2.14 -1.42 1.10
C THR A 248 1.74 -0.38 2.16
N SER A 249 2.31 -0.45 3.37
CA SER A 249 1.98 0.47 4.47
C SER A 249 2.58 1.88 4.33
N ASP A 250 3.59 2.04 3.47
CA ASP A 250 4.45 3.22 3.42
C ASP A 250 3.88 4.34 2.53
N PRO A 251 3.90 5.60 2.99
CA PRO A 251 3.61 6.76 2.13
C PRO A 251 4.53 6.80 0.91
N PHE A 252 4.03 7.31 -0.21
CA PHE A 252 4.82 7.46 -1.42
C PHE A 252 5.80 8.65 -1.31
N PRO A 253 7.12 8.47 -1.56
CA PRO A 253 8.09 9.54 -1.50
C PRO A 253 7.73 10.70 -2.44
N GLY A 254 7.76 11.93 -1.90
CA GLY A 254 7.45 13.14 -2.67
C GLY A 254 5.96 13.51 -2.71
N SER A 255 5.04 12.67 -2.23
CA SER A 255 3.65 13.11 -2.02
C SER A 255 3.62 14.21 -0.97
N ARG A 256 2.96 15.34 -1.25
CA ARG A 256 2.72 16.43 -0.29
C ARG A 256 1.57 16.01 0.64
N PRO A 257 1.82 15.69 1.93
CA PRO A 257 0.77 15.15 2.80
C PRO A 257 -0.37 16.14 3.08
N GLU A 258 -0.11 17.44 2.88
CA GLU A 258 -1.09 18.52 3.04
C GLU A 258 -1.95 18.81 1.80
N GLU A 259 -1.68 18.18 0.65
CA GLU A 259 -2.50 18.28 -0.57
C GLU A 259 -3.28 16.99 -0.78
N GLU A 260 -2.61 15.91 -1.21
CA GLU A 260 -3.20 14.58 -1.36
C GLU A 260 -2.17 13.51 -0.93
N PRO A 261 -2.32 12.89 0.26
CA PRO A 261 -1.41 11.84 0.70
C PRO A 261 -1.55 10.60 -0.20
N GLN A 262 -0.43 10.05 -0.64
CA GLN A 262 -0.38 8.84 -1.45
C GLN A 262 0.36 7.71 -0.71
N TRP A 263 -0.03 6.47 -0.99
CA TRP A 263 0.60 5.27 -0.47
C TRP A 263 1.30 4.50 -1.60
N THR A 264 2.33 3.75 -1.25
CA THR A 264 3.15 3.04 -2.24
C THR A 264 2.49 1.73 -2.67
N LEU A 265 2.25 1.61 -3.97
CA LEU A 265 2.02 0.35 -4.69
C LEU A 265 3.34 -0.23 -5.19
N LYS A 266 3.46 -1.56 -5.24
CA LYS A 266 4.64 -2.27 -5.77
C LYS A 266 4.27 -3.37 -6.79
N GLY A 267 5.23 -3.70 -7.66
CA GLY A 267 5.25 -4.92 -8.46
C GLY A 267 4.81 -4.80 -9.93
N GLY A 268 4.11 -3.74 -10.32
CA GLY A 268 3.47 -3.71 -11.64
C GLY A 268 2.25 -4.63 -11.73
N SER A 269 1.66 -4.72 -12.91
CA SER A 269 0.41 -5.44 -13.15
C SER A 269 0.33 -6.01 -14.57
N PHE A 270 -0.78 -6.67 -14.91
CA PHE A 270 -1.03 -7.23 -16.24
C PHE A 270 -1.02 -6.19 -17.39
N ILE A 271 -1.09 -4.89 -17.10
CA ILE A 271 -1.00 -3.82 -18.13
C ILE A 271 0.40 -3.21 -18.27
N ASP A 272 1.32 -3.52 -17.36
CA ASP A 272 2.67 -2.97 -17.40
C ASP A 272 3.52 -3.72 -18.46
N SER A 273 4.78 -3.29 -18.66
CA SER A 273 5.63 -3.78 -19.76
C SER A 273 6.92 -4.47 -19.27
N PRO A 274 7.52 -5.34 -20.09
CA PRO A 274 8.74 -6.06 -19.71
C PRO A 274 10.00 -5.17 -19.71
N ALA A 275 10.07 -4.13 -20.55
CA ALA A 275 11.25 -3.28 -20.69
C ALA A 275 11.01 -1.79 -20.34
N GLY A 276 9.76 -1.36 -20.14
CA GLY A 276 9.39 0.03 -19.89
C GLY A 276 8.97 0.80 -21.14
N GLU A 277 8.67 0.10 -22.23
CA GLU A 277 8.25 0.66 -23.52
C GLU A 277 6.86 1.32 -23.49
N PHE A 278 6.04 0.97 -22.51
CA PHE A 278 4.78 1.63 -22.13
C PHE A 278 4.48 1.36 -20.65
N ASN A 279 3.64 2.19 -20.02
CA ASN A 279 3.32 2.12 -18.59
C ASN A 279 4.61 2.01 -17.75
N HIS A 280 4.72 1.04 -16.82
CA HIS A 280 5.96 0.81 -16.08
C HIS A 280 6.70 -0.43 -16.58
N LYS A 281 8.03 -0.45 -16.45
CA LYS A 281 8.82 -1.68 -16.48
C LYS A 281 8.52 -2.49 -15.22
N ALA A 282 7.91 -3.66 -15.29
CA ALA A 282 7.56 -4.44 -14.09
C ALA A 282 8.76 -5.21 -13.53
N THR A 283 9.17 -4.88 -12.31
CA THR A 283 10.30 -5.47 -11.59
C THR A 283 10.01 -5.46 -10.07
N VAL A 284 10.89 -6.06 -9.26
CA VAL A 284 10.76 -5.97 -7.79
C VAL A 284 10.99 -4.56 -7.23
N VAL A 285 11.66 -3.65 -7.96
CA VAL A 285 11.88 -2.26 -7.51
C VAL A 285 10.73 -1.34 -7.88
N THR A 286 9.99 -1.69 -8.94
CA THR A 286 8.92 -0.88 -9.54
C THR A 286 7.87 -0.49 -8.51
N ARG A 287 7.61 0.81 -8.44
CA ARG A 287 6.74 1.47 -7.46
C ARG A 287 5.92 2.56 -8.12
N MET A 288 4.72 2.82 -7.60
CA MET A 288 3.96 4.04 -7.90
C MET A 288 3.22 4.54 -6.65
N GLY A 289 2.79 5.80 -6.66
CA GLY A 289 1.95 6.39 -5.62
C GLY A 289 0.50 6.43 -6.08
N ASN A 290 -0.45 6.21 -5.16
CA ASN A 290 -1.87 6.42 -5.40
C ASN A 290 -2.60 6.77 -4.09
N THR A 291 -3.78 7.41 -4.16
CA THR A 291 -4.57 7.84 -2.99
C THR A 291 -5.15 6.63 -2.22
N ALA A 292 -5.46 6.80 -0.93
CA ALA A 292 -5.86 5.65 -0.08
C ALA A 292 -7.20 5.02 -0.44
N ASP A 293 -8.05 5.77 -1.13
CA ASP A 293 -9.42 5.43 -1.53
C ASP A 293 -9.49 4.97 -3.01
N SER A 294 -8.44 5.20 -3.78
CA SER A 294 -8.33 4.73 -5.16
C SER A 294 -8.19 3.22 -5.23
N GLY A 295 -8.93 2.58 -6.15
CA GLY A 295 -8.80 1.17 -6.49
C GLY A 295 -9.24 0.94 -7.93
N SER A 296 -8.62 -0.04 -8.60
CA SER A 296 -8.82 -0.33 -10.02
C SER A 296 -8.79 -1.83 -10.29
N TYR A 297 -9.17 -2.22 -11.51
CA TYR A 297 -9.16 -3.62 -11.97
C TYR A 297 -7.78 -4.30 -11.92
N ASN A 298 -6.69 -3.54 -11.84
CA ASN A 298 -5.32 -4.04 -11.71
C ASN A 298 -4.68 -3.80 -10.33
N THR A 299 -5.46 -3.38 -9.32
CA THR A 299 -4.96 -3.09 -7.95
C THR A 299 -5.53 -4.06 -6.92
N GLY A 300 -4.64 -4.77 -6.23
CA GLY A 300 -4.93 -5.67 -5.11
C GLY A 300 -3.90 -5.50 -3.98
N PHE A 301 -3.67 -6.55 -3.20
CA PHE A 301 -2.76 -6.50 -2.05
C PHE A 301 -2.43 -7.90 -1.50
N ARG A 302 -1.40 -7.97 -0.65
CA ARG A 302 -1.13 -9.09 0.26
C ARG A 302 -0.86 -8.58 1.68
N CYS A 303 -1.05 -9.42 2.69
CA CYS A 303 -0.77 -9.02 4.08
C CYS A 303 0.60 -9.55 4.59
N ALA A 304 1.08 -8.97 5.68
CA ALA A 304 2.24 -9.36 6.46
C ALA A 304 1.91 -9.47 7.96
N SER A 305 2.79 -10.10 8.74
CA SER A 305 2.60 -10.36 10.17
C SER A 305 3.93 -10.37 10.93
N GLY A 306 3.87 -10.01 12.21
CA GLY A 306 5.03 -9.81 13.08
C GLY A 306 5.51 -8.36 13.10
N LYS A 307 6.57 -8.09 13.87
CA LYS A 307 7.17 -6.75 13.96
C LYS A 307 7.64 -6.29 12.59
N GLY A 308 8.54 -7.05 11.97
CA GLY A 308 9.21 -6.65 10.73
C GLY A 308 9.97 -5.33 10.88
N GLY A 309 10.19 -4.59 9.80
CA GLY A 309 11.00 -3.36 9.86
C GLY A 309 11.12 -2.60 8.54
N GLY A 310 12.11 -1.71 8.47
CA GLY A 310 12.53 -1.01 7.25
C GLY A 310 11.66 0.16 6.77
N GLY A 311 10.36 0.16 7.08
CA GLY A 311 9.47 1.29 6.75
C GLY A 311 9.77 2.54 7.57
N ARG A 312 9.48 3.73 7.02
CA ARG A 312 9.39 4.95 7.84
C ARG A 312 8.18 4.78 8.76
N LYS A 313 8.40 4.61 10.06
CA LYS A 313 7.31 4.54 11.04
C LYS A 313 6.43 5.78 10.87
N ARG A 314 5.14 5.57 10.53
CA ARG A 314 4.15 6.65 10.35
C ARG A 314 4.34 7.70 11.44
N PRO A 315 4.48 9.00 11.11
CA PRO A 315 4.35 10.06 12.10
C PRO A 315 3.11 9.76 12.94
N PRO A 316 3.18 9.87 14.28
CA PRO A 316 2.02 9.58 15.10
C PRO A 316 0.86 10.48 14.71
N ASP A 317 -0.37 10.02 14.91
CA ASP A 317 -1.54 10.86 14.70
C ASP A 317 -1.37 12.16 15.50
N GLN A 318 -1.49 13.29 14.81
CA GLN A 318 -1.34 14.62 15.40
C GLN A 318 -2.23 14.79 16.65
N LYS A 319 -3.44 14.21 16.65
CA LYS A 319 -4.36 14.23 17.80
C LYS A 319 -3.84 13.42 18.99
N VAL A 320 -3.07 12.35 18.73
CA VAL A 320 -2.42 11.56 19.79
C VAL A 320 -1.23 12.34 20.37
N LEU A 321 -0.47 13.06 19.54
CA LEU A 321 0.60 13.94 20.02
C LEU A 321 0.07 15.12 20.81
N GLU A 322 -1.01 15.76 20.35
CA GLU A 322 -1.71 16.85 21.04
C GLU A 322 -2.24 16.37 22.39
N LYS A 323 -2.94 15.24 22.43
CA LYS A 323 -3.41 14.65 23.68
C LYS A 323 -2.27 14.32 24.66
N LEU A 324 -1.17 13.74 24.18
CA LEU A 324 0.00 13.46 25.03
C LEU A 324 0.67 14.74 25.54
N ALA A 325 0.69 15.81 24.73
CA ALA A 325 1.20 17.12 25.15
C ALA A 325 0.28 17.79 26.18
N GLU A 326 -1.04 17.62 26.07
CA GLU A 326 -2.02 18.12 27.04
C GLU A 326 -1.96 17.34 28.37
N GLU A 327 -1.82 16.01 28.33
CA GLU A 327 -1.83 15.15 29.53
C GLU A 327 -0.48 15.08 30.26
N GLY A 328 0.65 15.17 29.55
CA GLY A 328 1.99 14.95 30.10
C GLY A 328 3.09 15.84 29.53
N GLY A 329 2.74 16.89 28.79
CA GLY A 329 3.71 17.85 28.24
C GLY A 329 4.64 17.27 27.18
N ILE A 330 5.69 18.02 26.87
CA ILE A 330 6.66 17.67 25.83
C ILE A 330 7.48 16.42 26.20
N GLU A 331 7.71 16.17 27.49
CA GLU A 331 8.40 14.96 27.96
C GLU A 331 7.62 13.69 27.64
N ALA A 332 6.30 13.67 27.83
CA ALA A 332 5.45 12.53 27.45
C ALA A 332 5.44 12.30 25.93
N VAL A 333 5.47 13.37 25.13
CA VAL A 333 5.60 13.27 23.67
C VAL A 333 6.98 12.71 23.27
N GLN A 334 8.06 13.19 23.87
CA GLN A 334 9.42 12.69 23.63
C GLN A 334 9.58 11.23 24.06
N GLU A 335 9.05 10.84 25.22
CA GLU A 335 9.07 9.45 25.69
C GLU A 335 8.25 8.53 24.78
N PHE A 336 7.08 9.00 24.32
CA PHE A 336 6.26 8.28 23.35
C PHE A 336 6.99 8.09 22.01
N LEU A 337 7.65 9.13 21.48
CA LEU A 337 8.45 9.04 20.25
C LEU A 337 9.68 8.14 20.42
N ALA A 338 10.33 8.16 21.58
CA ALA A 338 11.45 7.26 21.90
C ALA A 338 10.98 5.79 22.00
N LYS A 339 9.84 5.52 22.66
CA LYS A 339 9.22 4.19 22.76
C LYS A 339 8.67 3.70 21.42
N SER A 340 8.08 4.57 20.61
CA SER A 340 7.69 4.27 19.22
C SER A 340 8.94 4.01 18.36
N GLY A 341 10.10 4.52 18.78
CA GLY A 341 11.40 4.41 18.12
C GLY A 341 11.46 5.24 16.85
N GLN A 342 11.00 6.49 16.93
CA GLN A 342 11.10 7.52 15.92
C GLN A 342 12.18 8.54 16.32
N SER A 343 13.01 8.94 15.37
CA SER A 343 14.04 9.98 15.56
C SER A 343 13.50 11.36 15.17
N ALA A 344 12.46 11.82 15.87
CA ALA A 344 11.89 13.16 15.68
C ALA A 344 12.33 14.07 16.84
N GLN A 345 12.83 15.27 16.51
CA GLN A 345 13.13 16.30 17.52
C GLN A 345 11.85 17.10 17.78
N VAL A 346 11.42 17.13 19.04
CA VAL A 346 10.30 17.96 19.50
C VAL A 346 10.88 19.26 20.04
N PHE A 347 10.49 20.38 19.45
CA PHE A 347 10.93 21.71 19.85
C PHE A 347 9.80 22.46 20.55
N THR A 348 10.11 23.12 21.66
CA THR A 348 9.26 24.14 22.27
C THR A 348 9.13 25.36 21.34
N PRO A 349 8.10 26.21 21.51
CA PRO A 349 8.01 27.49 20.79
C PRO A 349 9.24 28.40 20.97
N ALA A 350 9.85 28.38 22.16
CA ALA A 350 11.05 29.15 22.47
C ALA A 350 12.30 28.61 21.74
N GLU A 351 12.46 27.28 21.67
CA GLU A 351 13.54 26.66 20.89
C GLU A 351 13.35 26.91 19.39
N LEU A 352 12.14 26.78 18.86
CA LEU A 352 11.83 27.13 17.47
C LEU A 352 12.18 28.59 17.14
N GLN A 353 11.88 29.52 18.05
CA GLN A 353 12.26 30.91 17.88
C GLN A 353 13.79 31.08 17.87
N LYS A 354 14.49 30.48 18.84
CA LYS A 354 15.96 30.52 18.93
C LYS A 354 16.63 29.93 17.69
N THR A 355 16.21 28.75 17.22
CA THR A 355 16.74 28.12 16.01
C THR A 355 16.47 28.95 14.76
N ARG A 356 15.31 29.61 14.65
CA ARG A 356 15.02 30.55 13.55
C ARG A 356 15.94 31.77 13.58
N GLU A 357 16.24 32.32 14.76
CA GLU A 357 17.19 33.43 14.93
C GLU A 357 18.63 33.02 14.60
N GLU A 358 19.05 31.81 14.98
CA GLU A 358 20.36 31.23 14.65
C GLU A 358 20.52 30.98 13.14
N LEU A 359 19.53 30.36 12.49
CA LEU A 359 19.51 30.15 11.04
C LEU A 359 19.54 31.47 10.26
N ARG A 360 18.83 32.50 10.73
CA ARG A 360 18.84 33.83 10.12
C ARG A 360 20.23 34.47 10.21
N LYS A 361 20.88 34.41 11.37
CA LYS A 361 22.27 34.87 11.55
C LYS A 361 23.25 34.12 10.65
N GLN A 362 23.07 32.80 10.45
CA GLN A 362 23.88 32.02 9.52
C GLN A 362 23.69 32.47 8.07
N GLN A 363 22.44 32.65 7.61
CA GLN A 363 22.15 33.18 6.28
C GLN A 363 22.73 34.58 6.07
N ASP A 364 22.58 35.48 7.04
CA ASP A 364 23.15 36.83 6.98
C ASP A 364 24.69 36.79 6.99
N SER A 365 25.33 35.87 7.72
CA SER A 365 26.80 35.68 7.71
C SER A 365 27.35 35.06 6.43
N SER A 366 26.53 34.30 5.68
CA SER A 366 26.88 33.77 4.36
C SER A 366 26.78 34.81 3.24
N ARG A 367 26.24 36.01 3.53
CA ARG A 367 26.13 37.15 2.62
C ARG A 367 27.21 38.20 2.94
N SER A 368 28.48 37.79 2.92
CA SER A 368 29.56 38.77 2.73
C SER A 368 29.48 39.34 1.31
N PRO A 369 29.68 40.66 1.10
CA PRO A 369 29.81 41.22 -0.24
C PRO A 369 31.15 40.79 -0.83
N GLU A 370 31.13 40.25 -2.06
CA GLU A 370 32.32 40.22 -2.90
C GLU A 370 32.69 41.68 -3.27
N LEU A 371 33.99 41.98 -3.15
CA LEU A 371 34.63 43.25 -3.53
C LEU A 371 35.51 43.01 -4.78
#